data_AF-A0A7V7B391-F1
#
_entry.id   AF-A0A7V7B391-F1
#
_cell.length_a   1.000
_cell.length_b   1.000
_cell.length_c   1.000
_cell.angle_alpha   90.00
_cell.angle_beta   90.00
_cell.angle_gamma   90.00
#
_symmetry.space_group_name_H-M   'P 1'
#
loop_
_entity.id
_entity.type
_entity.pdbx_description
1 polymer ?
#
loop_
_entity_poly.entity_id
_entity_poly.type
_entity_poly.pdbx_seq_one_letter_code
_entity_poly.pdbx_strand_id
1 'polypeptide(L)'
;MIQLVVNELIKIFKHVGTYLMIGILVIAVIASALLMKFSGSGEVPLQANWQEELRQENANLYQQMEEIQVRAPSMEHHLKKRIAINEYRIENNLAPETTMTLWRFIQESNMLISLVGLFSIVIAAGIVANEFQWGTIKLLLIRPIKRSKILLSKYIAVLVFSASMLVLLFVTAAIVGVLTFGLGDGGYIYLAYVDGVVQETHIFGHLLNVFALSSVDMLMLTTMAFMISTVFKTSSLAVGLSIFLLFMGD
;
A
#
# COMPACT_ATOMS: atom_id res chain seq x y z
N MET A 1 -2.24 -23.76 18.72
CA MET A 1 -2.00 -22.34 18.38
C MET A 1 -2.85 -21.92 17.20
N ILE A 2 -2.74 -22.65 16.08
CA ILE A 2 -3.51 -22.40 14.85
C ILE A 2 -5.01 -22.29 15.12
N GLN A 3 -5.61 -23.22 15.89
CA GLN A 3 -7.04 -23.14 16.23
C GLN A 3 -7.45 -21.85 16.96
N LEU A 4 -6.57 -21.26 17.78
CA LEU A 4 -6.87 -19.99 18.45
C LEU A 4 -6.89 -18.84 17.43
N VAL A 5 -5.91 -18.81 16.51
CA VAL A 5 -5.85 -17.82 15.43
C VAL A 5 -7.09 -17.94 14.53
N VAL A 6 -7.46 -19.16 14.14
CA VAL A 6 -8.66 -19.42 13.33
C VAL A 6 -9.92 -18.92 14.04
N ASN A 7 -10.05 -19.15 15.35
CA ASN A 7 -11.19 -18.65 16.10
C ASN A 7 -11.25 -17.11 16.12
N GLU A 8 -10.12 -16.43 16.27
CA GLU A 8 -10.06 -14.98 16.20
C GLU A 8 -10.38 -14.46 14.79
N LEU A 9 -9.88 -15.12 13.74
CA LEU A 9 -10.23 -14.80 12.35
C LEU A 9 -11.74 -14.96 12.09
N ILE A 10 -12.35 -16.06 12.56
CA ILE A 10 -13.79 -16.27 12.44
C ILE A 10 -14.56 -15.14 13.14
N LYS A 11 -14.11 -14.67 14.31
CA LYS A 11 -14.74 -13.53 14.99
C LYS A 11 -14.66 -12.26 14.15
N ILE A 12 -13.50 -11.97 13.56
CA ILE A 12 -13.30 -10.81 12.68
C ILE A 12 -14.27 -10.88 11.49
N PHE A 13 -14.25 -11.97 10.72
CA PHE A 13 -15.09 -12.13 9.52
C PHE A 13 -16.59 -12.34 9.81
N LYS A 14 -17.00 -12.64 11.04
CA LYS A 14 -18.42 -12.66 11.44
C LYS A 14 -18.96 -11.27 11.77
N HIS A 15 -18.10 -10.29 11.98
CA HIS A 15 -18.52 -8.93 12.28
C HIS A 15 -18.97 -8.21 11.00
N VAL A 16 -20.17 -7.62 11.00
CA VAL A 16 -20.72 -6.91 9.81
C VAL A 16 -19.77 -5.81 9.33
N GLY A 17 -19.08 -5.15 10.26
CA GLY A 17 -18.07 -4.14 9.95
C GLY A 17 -16.96 -4.62 9.00
N THR A 18 -16.56 -5.88 9.05
CA THR A 18 -15.53 -6.42 8.15
C THR A 18 -16.01 -6.51 6.71
N TYR A 19 -17.28 -6.89 6.49
CA TYR A 19 -17.87 -6.86 5.14
C TYR A 19 -18.04 -5.43 4.61
N LEU A 20 -18.34 -4.47 5.50
CA LEU A 20 -18.35 -3.06 5.12
C LEU A 20 -16.95 -2.59 4.69
N MET A 21 -15.90 -2.93 5.42
CA MET A 21 -14.51 -2.60 5.05
C MET A 21 -14.14 -3.18 3.68
N ILE A 22 -14.46 -4.46 3.44
CA ILE A 22 -14.23 -5.13 2.15
C ILE A 22 -15.00 -4.42 1.03
N GLY A 23 -16.29 -4.13 1.25
CA GLY A 23 -17.12 -3.44 0.27
C GLY A 23 -16.62 -2.04 -0.05
N ILE A 24 -16.26 -1.26 0.98
CA ILE A 24 -15.68 0.08 0.80
C ILE A 24 -14.37 0.01 0.02
N LEU A 25 -13.49 -0.95 0.31
CA LEU A 25 -12.23 -1.13 -0.42
C LEU A 25 -12.47 -1.42 -1.89
N VAL A 26 -13.37 -2.37 -2.21
CA VAL A 26 -13.72 -2.71 -3.59
C VAL A 26 -14.32 -1.51 -4.32
N ILE A 27 -15.23 -0.77 -3.67
CA ILE A 27 -15.83 0.43 -4.23
C ILE A 27 -14.76 1.51 -4.46
N ALA A 28 -13.82 1.70 -3.53
CA ALA A 28 -12.74 2.67 -3.68
C ALA A 28 -11.83 2.34 -4.87
N VAL A 29 -11.51 1.06 -5.08
CA VAL A 29 -10.74 0.61 -6.27
C VAL A 29 -11.52 0.90 -7.55
N ILE A 30 -12.80 0.53 -7.63
CA ILE A 30 -13.64 0.81 -8.81
C ILE A 30 -13.76 2.31 -9.06
N ALA A 31 -14.01 3.10 -8.02
CA ALA A 31 -14.10 4.55 -8.11
C ALA A 31 -12.79 5.16 -8.62
N SER A 32 -11.63 4.70 -8.12
CA SER A 32 -10.32 5.16 -8.59
C SER A 32 -10.11 4.85 -10.09
N ALA A 33 -10.50 3.66 -10.54
CA ALA A 33 -10.41 3.29 -11.96
C ALA A 33 -11.31 4.16 -12.84
N LEU A 34 -12.57 4.38 -12.42
CA LEU A 34 -13.50 5.23 -13.14
C LEU A 34 -12.99 6.68 -13.19
N LEU A 35 -12.52 7.22 -12.07
CA LEU A 35 -11.94 8.56 -12.03
C LEU A 35 -10.77 8.70 -12.98
N MET A 36 -9.81 7.76 -12.98
CA MET A 36 -8.68 7.77 -13.91
C MET A 36 -9.12 7.67 -15.37
N LYS A 37 -10.12 6.84 -15.66
CA LYS A 37 -10.66 6.68 -17.02
C LYS A 37 -11.40 7.92 -17.53
N PHE A 38 -12.20 8.58 -16.68
CA PHE A 38 -13.00 9.74 -17.09
C PHE A 38 -12.24 11.06 -17.05
N SER A 39 -11.24 11.20 -16.17
CA SER A 39 -10.45 12.42 -16.09
C SER A 39 -9.42 12.54 -17.21
N GLY A 40 -9.16 11.49 -17.99
CA GLY A 40 -8.08 11.45 -18.98
C GLY A 40 -6.69 11.59 -18.36
N SER A 41 -6.58 11.62 -17.02
CA SER A 41 -5.34 11.84 -16.29
C SER A 41 -4.30 10.74 -16.49
N GLY A 42 -4.71 9.60 -17.07
CA GLY A 42 -3.86 8.48 -17.39
C GLY A 42 -3.38 8.37 -18.84
N GLU A 43 -3.88 9.22 -19.76
CA GLU A 43 -3.48 9.20 -21.17
C GLU A 43 -2.79 10.50 -21.53
N VAL A 44 -1.45 10.50 -21.48
CA VAL A 44 -0.67 11.58 -22.11
C VAL A 44 -0.52 11.19 -23.59
N PRO A 45 -0.97 12.02 -24.55
CA PRO A 45 -0.72 11.73 -25.96
C PRO A 45 0.78 11.58 -26.18
N LEU A 46 1.21 10.43 -26.70
CA LEU A 46 2.62 10.19 -26.99
C LEU A 46 3.00 11.13 -28.15
N GLN A 47 3.55 12.29 -27.83
CA GLN A 47 3.92 13.27 -28.83
C GLN A 47 5.10 12.73 -29.65
N ALA A 48 5.12 13.03 -30.95
CA ALA A 48 6.16 12.55 -31.87
C ALA A 48 7.59 12.98 -31.46
N ASN A 49 7.70 13.99 -30.59
CA ASN A 49 8.93 14.60 -30.08
C ASN A 49 9.22 14.26 -28.59
N TRP A 50 8.73 13.14 -28.07
CA TRP A 50 8.95 12.73 -26.66
C TRP A 50 10.42 12.78 -26.22
N GLN A 51 11.38 12.54 -27.12
CA GLN A 51 12.82 12.66 -26.81
C GLN A 51 13.22 14.09 -26.45
N GLU A 52 12.65 15.08 -27.11
CA GLU A 52 12.92 16.49 -26.86
C GLU A 52 12.28 16.95 -25.55
N GLU A 53 11.08 16.45 -25.23
CA GLU A 53 10.44 16.69 -23.93
C GLU A 53 11.26 16.13 -22.77
N LEU A 54 11.76 14.88 -22.90
CA LEU A 54 12.63 14.28 -21.88
C LEU A 54 13.95 15.05 -21.70
N ARG A 55 14.51 15.62 -22.78
CA ARG A 55 15.70 16.47 -22.70
C ARG A 55 15.42 17.78 -21.97
N GLN A 56 14.29 18.42 -22.24
CA GLN A 56 13.84 19.61 -21.52
C GLN A 56 13.56 19.31 -20.04
N GLU A 57 12.92 18.18 -19.76
CA GLU A 57 12.67 17.72 -18.39
C GLU A 57 14.00 17.48 -17.65
N ASN A 58 14.96 16.79 -18.27
CA ASN A 58 16.28 16.57 -17.68
C ASN A 58 17.00 17.89 -17.41
N ALA A 59 16.95 18.86 -18.32
CA ALA A 59 17.53 20.19 -18.10
C ALA A 59 16.92 20.88 -16.85
N ASN A 60 15.60 20.82 -16.69
CA ASN A 60 14.92 21.36 -15.51
C ASN A 60 15.29 20.59 -14.22
N LEU A 61 15.43 19.27 -14.31
CA LEU A 61 15.83 18.43 -13.17
C LEU A 61 17.29 18.69 -12.75
N TYR A 62 18.20 18.93 -13.70
CA TYR A 62 19.57 19.34 -13.40
C TYR A 62 19.62 20.69 -12.68
N GLN A 63 18.83 21.67 -13.12
CA GLN A 63 18.73 22.97 -12.43
C GLN A 63 18.18 22.81 -11.01
N GLN A 64 17.13 22.01 -10.82
CA GLN A 64 16.60 21.69 -9.49
C GLN A 64 17.63 20.97 -8.62
N MET A 65 18.42 20.06 -9.21
CA MET A 65 19.46 19.33 -8.48
C MET A 65 20.57 20.28 -8.01
N GLU A 66 21.00 21.23 -8.85
CA GLU A 66 22.00 22.25 -8.48
C GLU A 66 21.50 23.17 -7.37
N GLU A 67 20.22 23.55 -7.39
CA GLU A 67 19.58 24.33 -6.31
C GLU A 67 19.42 23.52 -5.00
N ILE A 68 19.08 22.24 -5.11
CA ILE A 68 18.81 21.34 -3.98
C ILE A 68 20.10 20.79 -3.33
N GLN A 69 21.19 20.63 -4.09
CA GLN A 69 22.50 20.19 -3.57
C GLN A 69 23.00 21.12 -2.45
N VAL A 70 22.55 22.38 -2.45
CA VAL A 70 22.86 23.39 -1.44
C VAL A 70 21.97 23.30 -0.19
N ARG A 71 20.77 22.70 -0.28
CA ARG A 71 19.74 22.74 0.79
C ARG A 71 19.39 21.39 1.43
N ALA A 72 19.34 20.28 0.67
CA ALA A 72 18.88 18.98 1.17
C ALA A 72 19.43 17.79 0.34
N PRO A 73 20.57 17.18 0.74
CA PRO A 73 21.20 16.09 -0.02
C PRO A 73 20.35 14.80 -0.09
N SER A 74 19.37 14.62 0.80
CA SER A 74 18.46 13.47 0.79
C SER A 74 17.50 13.44 -0.40
N MET A 75 17.17 14.60 -0.99
CA MET A 75 16.26 14.69 -2.14
C MET A 75 16.95 14.39 -3.48
N GLU A 76 18.28 14.40 -3.51
CA GLU A 76 19.10 14.22 -4.71
C GLU A 76 18.89 12.85 -5.36
N HIS A 77 18.62 11.81 -4.57
CA HIS A 77 18.44 10.45 -5.05
C HIS A 77 17.24 10.32 -6.00
N HIS A 78 16.10 10.96 -5.68
CA HIS A 78 14.91 10.92 -6.54
C HIS A 78 15.15 11.61 -7.87
N LEU A 79 15.87 12.74 -7.87
CA LEU A 79 16.21 13.50 -9.08
C LEU A 79 17.17 12.70 -9.97
N LYS A 80 18.26 12.17 -9.39
CA LYS A 80 19.23 11.31 -10.10
C LYS A 80 18.57 10.10 -10.74
N LYS A 81 17.68 9.43 -9.99
CA LYS A 81 16.89 8.31 -10.50
C LYS A 81 16.06 8.70 -11.73
N ARG A 82 15.37 9.85 -11.69
CA ARG A 82 14.52 10.32 -12.78
C ARG A 82 15.33 10.66 -14.02
N ILE A 83 16.43 11.40 -13.85
CA ILE A 83 17.36 11.78 -14.94
C ILE A 83 17.90 10.53 -15.62
N ALA A 84 18.43 9.57 -14.85
CA ALA A 84 19.02 8.36 -15.39
C ALA A 84 18.01 7.52 -16.19
N ILE A 85 16.76 7.40 -15.71
CA ILE A 85 15.70 6.69 -16.44
C ILE A 85 15.37 7.41 -17.77
N ASN A 86 15.32 8.74 -17.76
CA ASN A 86 15.06 9.53 -18.96
C ASN A 86 16.20 9.42 -19.98
N GLU A 87 17.45 9.48 -19.53
CA GLU A 87 18.63 9.26 -20.40
C GLU A 87 18.61 7.87 -21.01
N TYR A 88 18.39 6.83 -20.19
CA TYR A 88 18.30 5.45 -20.66
C TYR A 88 17.20 5.26 -21.72
N ARG A 89 16.04 5.91 -21.55
CA ARG A 89 14.95 5.91 -22.54
C ARG A 89 15.35 6.56 -23.86
N ILE A 90 16.02 7.71 -23.81
CA ILE A 90 16.50 8.41 -25.00
C ILE A 90 17.54 7.56 -25.73
N GLU A 91 18.52 7.00 -25.01
CA GLU A 91 19.61 6.20 -25.57
C GLU A 91 19.12 4.90 -26.23
N ASN A 92 18.17 4.21 -25.61
CA ASN A 92 17.63 2.94 -26.11
C ASN A 92 16.38 3.12 -26.99
N ASN A 93 16.01 4.36 -27.32
CA ASN A 93 14.82 4.70 -28.12
C ASN A 93 13.52 4.08 -27.56
N LEU A 94 13.39 4.06 -26.23
CA LEU A 94 12.23 3.55 -25.51
C LEU A 94 11.29 4.70 -25.16
N ALA A 95 10.16 4.77 -25.86
CA ALA A 95 9.15 5.79 -25.58
C ALA A 95 8.54 5.58 -24.17
N PRO A 96 8.20 6.66 -23.44
CA PRO A 96 7.52 6.53 -22.16
C PRO A 96 6.16 5.84 -22.31
N GLU A 97 5.81 4.95 -21.38
CA GLU A 97 4.46 4.42 -21.31
C GLU A 97 3.49 5.53 -20.91
N THR A 98 2.79 6.09 -21.90
CA THR A 98 1.88 7.21 -21.70
C THR A 98 0.42 6.80 -21.62
N THR A 99 0.11 5.53 -21.91
CA THR A 99 -1.22 4.95 -21.78
C THR A 99 -1.40 4.33 -20.40
N MET A 100 -2.60 4.48 -19.84
CA MET A 100 -2.96 3.78 -18.61
C MET A 100 -3.09 2.29 -18.92
N THR A 101 -2.25 1.48 -18.29
CA THR A 101 -2.26 0.00 -18.40
C THR A 101 -2.68 -0.63 -17.07
N LEU A 102 -2.98 -1.93 -17.08
CA LEU A 102 -3.16 -2.74 -15.87
C LEU A 102 -2.07 -2.46 -14.82
N TRP A 103 -0.81 -2.51 -15.24
CA TRP A 103 0.32 -2.43 -14.33
C TRP A 103 0.45 -1.06 -13.68
N ARG A 104 0.26 -0.01 -14.48
CA ARG A 104 0.21 1.35 -13.97
C ARG A 104 -0.95 1.52 -12.98
N PHE A 105 -2.13 0.99 -13.29
CA PHE A 105 -3.27 1.05 -12.38
C PHE A 105 -3.02 0.31 -11.05
N ILE A 106 -2.39 -0.87 -11.08
CA ILE A 106 -1.98 -1.58 -9.86
C ILE A 106 -0.98 -0.74 -9.06
N GLN A 107 -0.02 -0.09 -9.73
CA GLN A 107 0.95 0.79 -9.07
C GLN A 107 0.26 1.99 -8.40
N GLU A 108 -0.64 2.68 -9.09
CA GLU A 108 -1.40 3.81 -8.55
C GLU A 108 -2.34 3.38 -7.40
N SER A 109 -2.82 2.13 -7.43
CA SER A 109 -3.60 1.55 -6.34
C SER A 109 -2.82 1.40 -5.03
N ASN A 110 -1.49 1.59 -5.03
CA ASN A 110 -0.68 1.64 -3.80
C ASN A 110 -1.20 2.71 -2.82
N MET A 111 -1.73 3.83 -3.32
CA MET A 111 -2.31 4.88 -2.47
C MET A 111 -3.42 4.33 -1.53
N LEU A 112 -4.15 3.30 -1.96
CA LEU A 112 -5.21 2.65 -1.18
C LEU A 112 -4.68 1.71 -0.07
N ILE A 113 -3.37 1.45 0.00
CA ILE A 113 -2.74 0.72 1.11
C ILE A 113 -2.92 1.48 2.43
N SER A 114 -2.90 2.81 2.41
CA SER A 114 -3.20 3.66 3.58
C SER A 114 -4.60 3.36 4.16
N LEU A 115 -5.60 3.17 3.29
CA LEU A 115 -6.96 2.79 3.67
C LEU A 115 -7.01 1.37 4.25
N VAL A 116 -6.24 0.43 3.68
CA VAL A 116 -6.08 -0.92 4.25
C VAL A 116 -5.42 -0.86 5.64
N GLY A 117 -4.45 0.03 5.83
CA GLY A 117 -3.84 0.36 7.13
C GLY A 117 -4.85 0.85 8.14
N LEU A 118 -5.71 1.80 7.75
CA LEU A 118 -6.79 2.31 8.59
C LEU A 118 -7.72 1.19 9.08
N PHE A 119 -8.18 0.32 8.18
CA PHE A 119 -9.03 -0.82 8.56
C PHE A 119 -8.30 -1.80 9.49
N SER A 120 -7.02 -2.04 9.24
CA SER A 120 -6.20 -2.88 10.10
C SER A 120 -6.02 -2.31 11.49
N ILE A 121 -5.80 -1.00 11.61
CA ILE A 121 -5.76 -0.26 12.88
C ILE A 121 -7.07 -0.41 13.65
N VAL A 122 -8.22 -0.28 12.99
CA VAL A 122 -9.53 -0.43 13.63
C VAL A 122 -9.72 -1.85 14.21
N ILE A 123 -9.36 -2.89 13.45
CA ILE A 123 -9.43 -4.28 13.94
C ILE A 123 -8.43 -4.51 15.08
N ALA A 124 -7.18 -4.05 14.93
CA ALA A 124 -6.13 -4.16 15.93
C ALA A 124 -6.53 -3.48 17.25
N ALA A 125 -7.16 -2.31 17.16
CA ALA A 125 -7.61 -1.53 18.30
C ALA A 125 -8.82 -2.18 19.00
N GLY A 126 -9.74 -2.78 18.24
CA GLY A 126 -10.95 -3.42 18.78
C GLY A 126 -10.71 -4.81 19.39
N ILE A 127 -9.79 -5.61 18.84
CA ILE A 127 -9.69 -7.05 19.15
C ILE A 127 -9.38 -7.38 20.62
N VAL A 128 -8.69 -6.47 21.31
CA VAL A 128 -8.37 -6.60 22.75
C VAL A 128 -9.33 -5.76 23.58
N ALA A 129 -9.52 -4.47 23.24
CA ALA A 129 -10.36 -3.56 24.01
C ALA A 129 -11.82 -4.03 24.13
N ASN A 130 -12.42 -4.60 23.08
CA ASN A 130 -13.81 -5.05 23.10
C ASN A 130 -14.00 -6.23 24.07
N GLU A 131 -12.98 -7.08 24.28
CA GLU A 131 -13.07 -8.17 25.26
C GLU A 131 -12.96 -7.68 26.71
N PHE A 132 -12.24 -6.59 26.94
CA PHE A 132 -12.21 -5.92 28.24
C PHE A 132 -13.54 -5.24 28.53
N GLN A 133 -14.12 -4.54 27.55
CA GLN A 133 -15.41 -3.85 27.70
C GLN A 133 -16.56 -4.81 27.98
N TRP A 134 -16.63 -5.94 27.27
CA TRP A 134 -17.72 -6.92 27.42
C TRP A 134 -17.46 -7.95 28.52
N GLY A 135 -16.31 -7.89 29.20
CA GLY A 135 -15.96 -8.81 30.29
C GLY A 135 -15.69 -10.26 29.86
N THR A 136 -15.68 -10.56 28.55
CA THR A 136 -15.45 -11.91 28.00
C THR A 136 -14.03 -12.41 28.26
N ILE A 137 -13.10 -11.52 28.59
CA ILE A 137 -11.77 -11.86 29.11
C ILE A 137 -11.85 -12.77 30.34
N LYS A 138 -12.85 -12.60 31.21
CA LYS A 138 -13.01 -13.44 32.40
C LYS A 138 -13.38 -14.88 32.03
N LEU A 139 -14.17 -15.08 30.96
CA LEU A 139 -14.53 -16.42 30.46
C LEU A 139 -13.34 -17.14 29.82
N LEU A 140 -12.45 -16.39 29.16
CA LEU A 140 -11.21 -16.95 28.60
C LEU A 140 -10.23 -17.42 29.69
N LEU A 141 -10.26 -16.79 30.87
CA LEU A 141 -9.37 -17.09 32.00
C LEU A 141 -9.76 -18.35 32.79
N ILE A 142 -10.95 -18.91 32.58
CA ILE A 142 -11.38 -20.17 33.20
C ILE A 142 -10.77 -21.38 32.45
N ARG A 143 -10.36 -21.21 31.18
CA ARG A 143 -9.64 -22.23 30.42
C ARG A 143 -8.14 -22.22 30.79
N PRO A 144 -7.46 -23.37 30.87
CA PRO A 144 -6.04 -23.47 31.23
C PRO A 144 -5.12 -23.05 30.07
N ILE A 145 -5.26 -21.81 29.58
CA ILE A 145 -4.47 -21.24 28.48
C ILE A 145 -3.70 -20.03 29.01
N LYS A 146 -2.38 -20.01 28.78
CA LYS A 146 -1.51 -18.88 29.18
C LYS A 146 -1.95 -17.59 28.48
N ARG A 147 -1.99 -16.46 29.22
CA ARG A 147 -2.43 -15.15 28.70
C ARG A 147 -1.63 -14.66 27.49
N SER A 148 -0.31 -14.87 27.50
CA SER A 148 0.57 -14.54 26.37
C SER A 148 0.18 -15.29 25.10
N LYS A 149 -0.29 -16.53 25.23
CA LYS A 149 -0.73 -17.37 24.12
C LYS A 149 -2.00 -16.84 23.45
N ILE A 150 -2.91 -16.28 24.25
CA ILE A 150 -4.15 -15.64 23.77
C ILE A 150 -3.82 -14.34 23.05
N LEU A 151 -3.00 -13.48 23.67
CA LEU A 151 -2.60 -12.20 23.09
C LEU A 151 -1.86 -12.42 21.76
N LEU A 152 -0.93 -13.37 21.71
CA LEU A 152 -0.21 -13.72 20.49
C LEU A 152 -1.15 -14.23 19.39
N SER A 153 -2.16 -15.04 19.73
CA SER A 153 -3.13 -15.52 18.74
C SER A 153 -3.96 -14.39 18.12
N LYS A 154 -4.30 -13.36 18.91
CA LYS A 154 -4.99 -12.16 18.44
C LYS A 154 -4.10 -11.33 17.54
N TYR A 155 -2.85 -11.11 17.95
CA TYR A 155 -1.89 -10.38 17.13
C TYR A 155 -1.67 -11.05 15.76
N ILE A 156 -1.47 -12.37 15.73
CA ILE A 156 -1.34 -13.12 14.48
C ILE A 156 -2.63 -13.01 13.65
N ALA A 157 -3.81 -13.06 14.26
CA ALA A 157 -5.08 -12.90 13.54
C ALA A 157 -5.21 -11.51 12.89
N VAL A 158 -4.75 -10.45 13.57
CA VAL A 158 -4.68 -9.09 13.01
C VAL A 158 -3.74 -9.04 11.81
N LEU A 159 -2.52 -9.60 11.93
CA LEU A 159 -1.56 -9.63 10.82
C LEU A 159 -2.10 -10.40 9.61
N VAL A 160 -2.73 -11.55 9.83
CA VAL A 160 -3.35 -12.35 8.76
C VAL A 160 -4.51 -11.57 8.11
N PHE A 161 -5.32 -10.86 8.90
CA PHE A 161 -6.36 -10.00 8.38
C PHE A 161 -5.78 -8.87 7.51
N SER A 162 -4.76 -8.16 8.00
CA SER A 162 -4.06 -7.11 7.25
C SER A 162 -3.49 -7.62 5.92
N ALA A 163 -2.80 -8.76 5.95
CA ALA A 163 -2.29 -9.41 4.74
C ALA A 163 -3.42 -9.80 3.78
N SER A 164 -4.54 -10.32 4.29
CA SER A 164 -5.69 -10.68 3.45
C SER A 164 -6.33 -9.46 2.77
N MET A 165 -6.37 -8.30 3.43
CA MET A 165 -6.87 -7.06 2.85
C MET A 165 -5.92 -6.50 1.78
N LEU A 166 -4.61 -6.65 1.95
CA LEU A 166 -3.61 -6.30 0.91
C LEU A 166 -3.75 -7.18 -0.32
N VAL A 167 -3.90 -8.49 -0.13
CA VAL A 167 -4.14 -9.42 -1.24
C VAL A 167 -5.45 -9.08 -1.95
N LEU A 168 -6.50 -8.76 -1.18
CA LEU A 168 -7.78 -8.32 -1.74
C LEU A 168 -7.61 -7.04 -2.59
N LEU A 169 -6.88 -6.03 -2.07
CA LEU A 169 -6.57 -4.82 -2.83
C LEU A 169 -5.85 -5.13 -4.15
N PHE A 170 -4.80 -5.94 -4.11
CA PHE A 170 -4.05 -6.32 -5.30
C PHE A 170 -4.91 -7.05 -6.32
N VAL A 171 -5.69 -8.06 -5.89
CA VAL A 171 -6.55 -8.86 -6.77
C VAL A 171 -7.66 -8.00 -7.38
N THR A 172 -8.29 -7.14 -6.57
CA THR A 172 -9.36 -6.25 -7.07
C THR A 172 -8.82 -5.19 -8.01
N ALA A 173 -7.66 -4.60 -7.72
CA ALA A 173 -6.99 -3.68 -8.63
C ALA A 173 -6.62 -4.37 -9.95
N ALA A 174 -6.13 -5.60 -9.89
CA ALA A 174 -5.80 -6.36 -11.09
C ALA A 174 -7.05 -6.67 -11.95
N ILE A 175 -8.14 -7.16 -11.32
CA ILE A 175 -9.38 -7.45 -12.03
C ILE A 175 -9.97 -6.18 -12.65
N VAL A 176 -10.08 -5.10 -11.87
CA VAL A 176 -10.63 -3.84 -12.37
C VAL A 176 -9.74 -3.26 -13.46
N GLY A 177 -8.42 -3.25 -13.28
CA GLY A 177 -7.46 -2.74 -14.25
C GLY A 177 -7.53 -3.46 -15.59
N VAL A 178 -7.65 -4.80 -15.59
CA VAL A 178 -7.83 -5.57 -16.83
C VAL A 178 -9.15 -5.20 -17.52
N LEU A 179 -10.24 -5.06 -16.75
CA LEU A 179 -11.56 -4.74 -17.30
C LEU A 179 -11.66 -3.30 -17.84
N THR A 180 -10.94 -2.34 -17.24
CA THR A 180 -11.06 -0.92 -17.60
C THR A 180 -10.03 -0.45 -18.61
N PHE A 181 -8.79 -0.92 -18.50
CA PHE A 181 -7.61 -0.44 -19.23
C PHE A 181 -6.95 -1.53 -20.11
N GLY A 182 -7.28 -2.81 -19.90
CA GLY A 182 -6.65 -3.91 -20.61
C GLY A 182 -5.24 -4.22 -20.11
N LEU A 183 -4.62 -5.25 -20.72
CA LEU A 183 -3.29 -5.73 -20.33
C LEU A 183 -2.14 -4.82 -20.82
N GLY A 184 -2.42 -3.92 -21.76
CA GLY A 184 -1.42 -3.11 -22.47
C GLY A 184 -0.70 -3.89 -23.58
N ASP A 185 -0.05 -3.16 -24.48
CA ASP A 185 0.77 -3.72 -25.54
C ASP A 185 2.14 -4.12 -24.99
N GLY A 186 2.24 -5.37 -24.54
CA GLY A 186 3.49 -6.14 -24.45
C GLY A 186 4.77 -5.39 -24.10
N GLY A 187 4.92 -5.01 -22.84
CA GLY A 187 6.17 -4.50 -22.28
C GLY A 187 6.34 -4.98 -20.84
N TYR A 188 6.83 -6.21 -20.64
CA TYR A 188 7.02 -6.82 -19.31
C TYR A 188 8.16 -6.19 -18.49
N ILE A 189 8.64 -5.02 -18.91
CA ILE A 189 9.92 -4.44 -18.56
C ILE A 189 9.70 -3.10 -17.86
N TYR A 190 9.93 -3.10 -16.55
CA TYR A 190 10.02 -1.91 -15.73
C TYR A 190 11.49 -1.48 -15.62
N LEU A 191 11.75 -0.19 -15.82
CA LEU A 191 13.09 0.39 -15.65
C LEU A 191 13.34 0.69 -14.16
N ALA A 192 14.04 -0.22 -13.48
CA ALA A 192 14.45 -0.06 -12.09
C ALA A 192 15.79 0.68 -12.00
N TYR A 193 15.89 1.67 -11.12
CA TYR A 193 17.17 2.33 -10.82
C TYR A 193 17.75 1.71 -9.54
N VAL A 194 18.81 0.92 -9.68
CA VAL A 194 19.49 0.23 -8.59
C VAL A 194 20.98 0.57 -8.66
N ASP A 195 21.54 1.07 -7.57
CA ASP A 195 22.98 1.38 -7.43
C ASP A 195 23.57 2.28 -8.53
N GLY A 196 22.78 3.23 -9.04
CA GLY A 196 23.24 4.19 -10.05
C GLY A 196 23.03 3.74 -11.50
N VAL A 197 22.52 2.53 -11.74
CA VAL A 197 22.29 1.97 -13.07
C VAL A 197 20.81 1.65 -13.27
N VAL A 198 20.30 1.97 -14.47
CA VAL A 198 18.96 1.58 -14.90
C VAL A 198 19.02 0.14 -15.38
N GLN A 199 18.30 -0.76 -14.71
CA GLN A 199 18.15 -2.16 -15.09
C GLN A 199 16.70 -2.45 -15.47
N GLU A 200 16.54 -3.21 -16.54
CA GLU A 200 15.26 -3.77 -16.96
C GLU A 200 14.87 -4.90 -15.99
N THR A 201 13.73 -4.75 -15.30
CA THR A 201 13.19 -5.73 -14.35
C THR A 201 11.76 -6.08 -14.71
N HIS A 202 11.34 -7.31 -14.38
CA HIS A 202 9.94 -7.69 -14.54
C HIS A 202 9.00 -6.81 -13.71
N ILE A 203 8.03 -6.19 -14.38
CA ILE A 203 7.07 -5.25 -13.75
C ILE A 203 6.30 -5.88 -12.58
N PHE A 204 5.96 -7.18 -12.67
CA PHE A 204 5.31 -7.90 -11.59
C PHE A 204 6.19 -8.00 -10.33
N GLY A 205 7.49 -8.29 -10.49
CA GLY A 205 8.44 -8.34 -9.39
C GLY A 205 8.64 -6.96 -8.75
N HIS A 206 8.69 -5.90 -9.57
CA HIS A 206 8.73 -4.54 -9.07
C HIS A 206 7.47 -4.18 -8.25
N LEU A 207 6.27 -4.49 -8.76
CA LEU A 207 5.01 -4.23 -8.06
C LEU A 207 4.92 -4.99 -6.73
N LEU A 208 5.34 -6.26 -6.69
CA LEU A 208 5.40 -7.02 -5.45
C LEU A 208 6.35 -6.36 -4.44
N ASN A 209 7.53 -5.91 -4.86
CA ASN A 209 8.46 -5.21 -3.98
C ASN A 209 7.88 -3.89 -3.46
N VAL A 210 7.24 -3.11 -4.32
CA VAL A 210 6.58 -1.85 -3.95
C VAL A 210 5.46 -2.10 -2.94
N PHE A 211 4.57 -3.06 -3.19
CA PHE A 211 3.51 -3.43 -2.24
C PHE A 211 4.08 -3.97 -0.93
N ALA A 212 5.13 -4.79 -1.00
CA ALA A 212 5.79 -5.35 0.18
C ALA A 212 6.40 -4.24 1.04
N LEU A 213 7.14 -3.30 0.44
CA LEU A 213 7.72 -2.15 1.15
C LEU A 213 6.63 -1.30 1.80
N SER A 214 5.61 -0.88 1.04
CA SER A 214 4.49 -0.10 1.58
C SER A 214 3.69 -0.83 2.67
N SER A 215 3.65 -2.17 2.62
CA SER A 215 3.01 -2.97 3.67
C SER A 215 3.77 -2.93 5.00
N VAL A 216 5.08 -2.68 5.01
CA VAL A 216 5.89 -2.65 6.24
C VAL A 216 5.41 -1.51 7.14
N ASP A 217 5.25 -0.31 6.60
CA ASP A 217 4.81 0.87 7.35
C ASP A 217 3.40 0.66 7.91
N MET A 218 2.52 0.12 7.07
CA MET A 218 1.15 -0.26 7.44
C MET A 218 1.12 -1.28 8.59
N LEU A 219 1.95 -2.33 8.54
CA LEU A 219 2.03 -3.35 9.57
C LEU A 219 2.66 -2.83 10.86
N MET A 220 3.61 -1.89 10.76
CA MET A 220 4.20 -1.21 11.91
C MET A 220 3.13 -0.43 12.67
N LEU A 221 2.34 0.40 11.98
CA LEU A 221 1.26 1.18 12.59
C LEU A 221 0.15 0.29 13.16
N THR A 222 -0.19 -0.79 12.46
CA THR A 222 -1.15 -1.80 12.95
C THR A 222 -0.64 -2.47 14.24
N THR A 223 0.66 -2.75 14.33
CA THR A 223 1.28 -3.31 15.52
C THR A 223 1.27 -2.32 16.69
N MET A 224 1.54 -1.04 16.43
CA MET A 224 1.40 0.02 17.43
C MET A 224 -0.04 0.13 17.94
N ALA A 225 -1.03 0.10 17.05
CA ALA A 225 -2.44 0.13 17.42
C ALA A 225 -2.83 -1.02 18.35
N PHE A 226 -2.36 -2.23 18.03
CA PHE A 226 -2.57 -3.42 18.86
C PHE A 226 -1.93 -3.26 20.25
N MET A 227 -0.70 -2.74 20.31
CA MET A 227 0.01 -2.49 21.55
C MET A 227 -0.73 -1.47 22.43
N ILE A 228 -1.10 -0.32 21.85
CA ILE A 228 -1.84 0.75 22.55
C ILE A 228 -3.18 0.20 23.07
N SER A 229 -3.92 -0.56 22.26
CA SER A 229 -5.17 -1.19 22.69
C SER A 229 -4.98 -2.14 23.87
N THR A 230 -3.89 -2.91 23.87
CA THR A 230 -3.58 -3.86 24.93
C THR A 230 -3.22 -3.15 26.24
N VAL A 231 -2.43 -2.07 26.17
CA VAL A 231 -1.99 -1.30 27.35
C VAL A 231 -3.15 -0.50 27.95
N PHE A 232 -3.86 0.26 27.11
CA PHE A 232 -4.90 1.20 27.56
C PHE A 232 -6.30 0.59 27.66
N LYS A 233 -6.50 -0.63 27.14
CA LYS A 233 -7.76 -1.40 27.21
C LYS A 233 -8.99 -0.63 26.68
N THR A 234 -8.75 0.34 25.82
CA THR A 234 -9.76 1.24 25.27
C THR A 234 -9.56 1.35 23.75
N SER A 235 -10.60 1.03 22.99
CA SER A 235 -10.55 1.01 21.52
C SER A 235 -10.42 2.42 20.96
N SER A 236 -11.16 3.39 21.51
CA SER A 236 -11.15 4.77 21.01
C SER A 236 -9.78 5.45 21.09
N LEU A 237 -9.05 5.27 22.21
CA LEU A 237 -7.70 5.82 22.35
C LEU A 237 -6.72 5.16 21.39
N ALA A 238 -6.79 3.83 21.24
CA ALA A 238 -5.92 3.10 20.32
C ALA A 238 -6.15 3.49 18.85
N VAL A 239 -7.41 3.63 18.43
CA VAL A 239 -7.74 4.12 17.09
C VAL A 239 -7.25 5.56 16.90
N GLY A 240 -7.59 6.48 17.82
CA GLY A 240 -7.25 7.90 17.67
C GLY A 240 -5.75 8.16 17.58
N LEU A 241 -4.94 7.56 18.47
CA LEU A 241 -3.49 7.72 18.45
C LEU A 241 -2.85 7.10 17.21
N SER A 242 -3.33 5.96 16.75
CA SER A 242 -2.73 5.27 15.60
C SER A 242 -3.06 5.96 14.28
N ILE A 243 -4.26 6.53 14.15
CA ILE A 243 -4.64 7.38 13.01
C ILE A 243 -3.82 8.67 13.01
N PHE A 244 -3.63 9.29 14.19
CA PHE A 244 -2.78 10.47 14.31
C PHE A 244 -1.35 10.17 13.84
N LEU A 245 -0.78 9.02 14.23
CA LEU A 245 0.54 8.59 13.78
C LEU A 245 0.60 8.27 12.29
N LEU A 246 -0.44 7.67 11.72
CA LEU A 246 -0.54 7.41 10.28
C LEU A 246 -0.39 8.71 9.48
N PHE A 247 -1.14 9.75 9.84
CA PHE A 247 -1.10 11.04 9.13
C PHE A 247 0.10 11.93 9.46
N MET A 248 0.84 11.63 10.54
CA MET A 248 2.05 12.36 10.91
C MET A 248 3.33 11.69 10.33
N GLY A 249 3.24 10.42 9.95
CA GLY A 249 4.35 9.65 9.39
C GLY A 249 4.52 9.75 7.88
N ASP A 250 3.49 10.24 7.17
CA ASP A 250 3.52 10.60 5.74
C ASP A 250 4.06 12.04 5.55
#